data_AF-A0A558IGN1-F1
#
_entry.id   AF-A0A558IGN1-F1
#
_cell.length_a   1.000
_cell.length_b   1.000
_cell.length_c   1.000
_cell.angle_alpha   90.00
_cell.angle_beta   90.00
_cell.angle_gamma   90.00
#
_symmetry.space_group_name_H-M   'P 1'
#
loop_
_entity.id
_entity.type
_entity.pdbx_description
1 polymer ?
#
loop_
_entity_poly.entity_id
_entity_poly.type
_entity_poly.pdbx_seq_one_letter_code
_entity_poly.pdbx_strand_id
1 'polypeptide(L)'
;MFKTKIASTTAAVAIACGLIATPAANAALPTRDLGPANPTTIGEHCTNPGDTGQTVEIKRTYFDGSAGSWTISNYNDEPLPVTRSIKETKTKTWNVSAGVDFKLLDLINFTFSSSYTDSQSYEVGEQVGPYNIAPGKTAVMRAGWVVSDFEGQKTICGSDNTWQANGETFTATLPKERHVEVSTRDNNDWG
;
A
#
# COMPACT_ATOMS: atom_id res chain seq x y z
N MET A 1 42.47 -69.61 -28.18
CA MET A 1 43.84 -69.46 -27.64
C MET A 1 44.70 -68.80 -28.72
N PHE A 2 45.32 -67.65 -28.41
CA PHE A 2 46.32 -66.89 -29.23
C PHE A 2 45.85 -66.28 -30.57
N LYS A 3 46.24 -65.08 -31.03
CA LYS A 3 46.86 -63.85 -30.48
C LYS A 3 46.87 -62.79 -31.62
N THR A 4 46.54 -61.53 -31.28
CA THR A 4 47.23 -60.27 -31.70
C THR A 4 47.22 -59.80 -33.17
N LYS A 5 46.83 -58.53 -33.43
CA LYS A 5 47.71 -57.37 -33.79
C LYS A 5 46.91 -56.13 -34.28
N ILE A 6 47.10 -54.97 -33.62
CA ILE A 6 47.78 -53.72 -34.09
C ILE A 6 46.87 -52.89 -35.03
N ALA A 7 46.21 -51.81 -34.61
CA ALA A 7 46.67 -50.44 -34.28
C ALA A 7 46.70 -49.46 -35.49
N SER A 8 46.07 -48.30 -35.26
CA SER A 8 46.44 -46.94 -35.68
C SER A 8 45.73 -46.24 -36.87
N THR A 9 45.12 -45.08 -36.52
CA THR A 9 45.01 -43.79 -37.26
C THR A 9 44.12 -43.74 -38.51
N THR A 10 43.23 -42.75 -38.79
CA THR A 10 43.23 -41.29 -38.52
C THR A 10 41.84 -40.68 -38.85
N ALA A 11 41.46 -39.64 -38.08
CA ALA A 11 40.63 -38.46 -38.38
C ALA A 11 39.41 -38.51 -39.35
N ALA A 12 38.23 -38.13 -38.82
CA ALA A 12 37.30 -37.24 -39.51
C ALA A 12 36.47 -36.44 -38.49
N VAL A 13 36.54 -35.12 -38.61
CA VAL A 13 35.81 -34.12 -37.84
C VAL A 13 34.41 -33.98 -38.44
N ALA A 14 33.36 -34.01 -37.61
CA ALA A 14 32.05 -33.48 -37.97
C ALA A 14 31.38 -32.89 -36.73
N ILE A 15 31.52 -31.58 -36.59
CA ILE A 15 30.74 -30.74 -35.68
C ILE A 15 29.35 -30.63 -36.31
N ALA A 16 28.36 -31.31 -35.74
CA ALA A 16 26.96 -31.04 -36.04
C ALA A 16 26.34 -30.37 -34.82
N CYS A 17 26.30 -29.03 -34.85
CA CYS A 17 25.51 -28.22 -33.94
C CYS A 17 24.02 -28.52 -34.14
N GLY A 18 23.50 -29.50 -33.42
CA GLY A 18 22.07 -29.61 -33.16
C GLY A 18 21.70 -28.66 -32.03
N LEU A 19 21.45 -27.39 -32.36
CA LEU A 19 20.72 -26.49 -31.48
C LEU A 19 19.30 -27.04 -31.33
N ILE A 20 19.09 -27.88 -30.33
CA ILE A 20 17.75 -28.16 -29.83
C ILE A 20 17.33 -26.88 -29.13
N ALA A 21 16.65 -26.00 -29.86
CA ALA A 21 15.91 -24.90 -29.26
C ALA A 21 14.82 -25.56 -28.39
N THR A 22 15.12 -25.72 -27.10
CA THR A 22 14.06 -25.91 -26.11
C THR A 22 13.19 -24.66 -26.20
N PRO A 23 11.86 -24.77 -26.39
CA PRO A 23 11.02 -23.63 -26.13
C PRO A 23 11.27 -23.28 -24.67
N ALA A 24 11.78 -22.08 -24.43
CA ALA A 24 11.59 -21.42 -23.15
C ALA A 24 10.08 -21.22 -23.03
N ALA A 25 9.37 -22.29 -22.63
CA ALA A 25 8.09 -22.17 -21.99
C ALA A 25 8.33 -21.15 -20.89
N ASN A 26 7.65 -20.01 -21.00
CA ASN A 26 7.59 -19.01 -19.95
C ASN A 26 7.38 -19.78 -18.65
N ALA A 27 8.43 -19.92 -17.86
CA ALA A 27 8.34 -20.49 -16.54
C ALA A 27 7.60 -19.42 -15.74
N ALA A 28 6.27 -19.41 -15.90
CA ALA A 28 5.36 -18.72 -15.02
C ALA A 28 5.77 -19.23 -13.64
N LEU A 29 6.34 -18.33 -12.84
CA LEU A 29 6.65 -18.60 -11.45
C LEU A 29 5.39 -19.24 -10.85
N PRO A 30 5.53 -20.33 -10.06
CA PRO A 30 4.36 -20.96 -9.45
C PRO A 30 3.56 -19.88 -8.73
N THR A 31 2.31 -19.70 -9.14
CA THR A 31 1.39 -18.75 -8.53
C THR A 31 1.31 -19.09 -7.05
N ARG A 32 1.80 -18.17 -6.20
CA ARG A 32 1.73 -18.31 -4.74
C ARG A 32 0.26 -18.20 -4.35
N ASP A 33 -0.31 -19.26 -3.81
CA ASP A 33 -1.56 -19.16 -3.08
C ASP A 33 -1.30 -18.31 -1.82
N LEU A 34 -1.74 -17.06 -1.85
CA LEU A 34 -1.65 -16.13 -0.72
C LEU A 34 -2.82 -16.32 0.27
N GLY A 35 -3.69 -17.31 0.01
CA GLY A 35 -4.96 -17.47 0.68
C GLY A 35 -5.84 -16.23 0.50
N PRO A 36 -6.67 -15.86 1.50
CA PRO A 36 -7.53 -14.68 1.38
C PRO A 36 -6.82 -13.34 1.13
N ALA A 37 -5.51 -13.22 1.34
CA ALA A 37 -4.69 -12.04 1.02
C ALA A 37 -4.20 -12.03 -0.44
N ASN A 38 -4.92 -12.67 -1.36
CA ASN A 38 -4.55 -12.73 -2.77
C ASN A 38 -5.19 -11.56 -3.54
N PRO A 39 -4.42 -10.55 -3.98
CA PRO A 39 -4.95 -9.46 -4.77
C PRO A 39 -5.33 -9.95 -6.16
N THR A 40 -6.58 -9.67 -6.52
CA THR A 40 -7.17 -10.10 -7.79
C THR A 40 -7.91 -8.94 -8.43
N THR A 41 -8.09 -9.04 -9.75
CA THR A 41 -8.91 -8.11 -10.52
C THR A 41 -9.99 -8.92 -11.22
N ILE A 42 -11.25 -8.54 -11.04
CA ILE A 42 -12.37 -9.24 -11.68
C ILE A 42 -12.19 -9.18 -13.21
N GLY A 43 -12.39 -10.32 -13.87
CA GLY A 43 -12.21 -10.49 -15.31
C GLY A 43 -10.78 -10.85 -15.74
N GLU A 44 -9.78 -10.72 -14.87
CA GLU A 44 -8.43 -11.20 -15.17
C GLU A 44 -8.34 -12.72 -15.13
N HIS A 45 -7.39 -13.27 -15.89
CA HIS A 45 -7.17 -14.71 -15.95
C HIS A 45 -6.67 -15.27 -14.61
N CYS A 46 -7.19 -16.44 -14.22
CA CYS A 46 -6.78 -17.18 -13.03
C CYS A 46 -6.46 -18.63 -13.41
N THR A 47 -5.53 -19.25 -12.69
CA THR A 47 -4.96 -20.55 -13.10
C THR A 47 -5.82 -21.74 -12.69
N ASN A 48 -6.34 -21.74 -11.45
CA ASN A 48 -7.07 -22.88 -10.91
C ASN A 48 -8.49 -22.46 -10.52
N PRO A 49 -9.53 -23.00 -11.20
CA PRO A 49 -10.90 -22.80 -10.78
C PRO A 49 -11.12 -23.19 -9.31
N GLY A 50 -11.78 -22.31 -8.57
CA GLY A 50 -12.00 -22.45 -7.12
C GLY A 50 -10.99 -21.72 -6.23
N ASP A 51 -9.86 -21.23 -6.78
CA ASP A 51 -8.97 -20.33 -6.04
C ASP A 51 -9.75 -19.10 -5.56
N THR A 52 -9.38 -18.56 -4.39
CA THR A 52 -10.03 -17.37 -3.81
C THR A 52 -9.09 -16.19 -3.76
N GLY A 53 -9.65 -15.00 -3.76
CA GLY A 53 -8.91 -13.76 -3.63
C GLY A 53 -9.80 -12.60 -3.22
N GLN A 54 -9.25 -11.40 -3.33
CA GLN A 54 -9.93 -10.16 -2.98
C GLN A 54 -9.52 -9.06 -3.96
N THR A 55 -10.48 -8.24 -4.36
CA THR A 55 -10.22 -6.96 -5.03
C THR A 55 -10.41 -5.86 -3.99
N VAL A 56 -9.54 -4.86 -4.01
CA VAL A 56 -9.61 -3.71 -3.11
C VAL A 56 -9.33 -2.43 -3.88
N GLU A 57 -10.08 -1.38 -3.58
CA GLU A 57 -9.93 -0.05 -4.17
C GLU A 57 -9.92 1.03 -3.09
N ILE A 58 -9.16 2.12 -3.33
CA ILE A 58 -9.24 3.33 -2.51
C ILE A 58 -10.39 4.18 -3.04
N LYS A 59 -11.41 4.42 -2.20
CA LYS A 59 -12.54 5.31 -2.56
C LYS A 59 -12.18 6.77 -2.41
N ARG A 60 -11.46 7.09 -1.34
CA ARG A 60 -10.98 8.44 -1.07
C ARG A 60 -9.82 8.41 -0.08
N THR A 61 -8.99 9.43 -0.16
CA THR A 61 -7.98 9.76 0.84
C THR A 61 -8.26 11.17 1.33
N TYR A 62 -8.22 11.38 2.65
CA TYR A 62 -8.54 12.65 3.26
C TYR A 62 -7.72 12.88 4.53
N PHE A 63 -7.62 14.14 4.95
CA PHE A 63 -6.98 14.52 6.20
C PHE A 63 -7.98 14.54 7.36
N ASP A 64 -7.71 13.75 8.39
CA ASP A 64 -8.42 13.75 9.65
C ASP A 64 -7.63 14.54 10.70
N GLY A 65 -7.87 15.85 10.77
CA GLY A 65 -7.23 16.79 11.69
C GLY A 65 -7.73 16.75 13.14
N SER A 66 -8.14 15.58 13.64
CA SER A 66 -8.71 15.42 14.99
C SER A 66 -7.66 15.27 16.11
N ALA A 67 -6.37 15.16 15.78
CA ALA A 67 -5.32 15.05 16.81
C ALA A 67 -5.09 16.39 17.54
N GLY A 68 -5.24 17.52 16.84
CA GLY A 68 -5.15 18.85 17.45
C GLY A 68 -5.40 19.98 16.46
N SER A 69 -5.87 21.13 16.95
CA SER A 69 -6.11 22.33 16.15
C SER A 69 -5.71 23.57 16.94
N TRP A 70 -4.98 24.48 16.29
CA TRP A 70 -4.52 25.73 16.87
C TRP A 70 -4.63 26.86 15.84
N THR A 71 -5.13 28.01 16.27
CA THR A 71 -5.11 29.25 15.49
C THR A 71 -4.17 30.23 16.16
N ILE A 72 -3.23 30.80 15.41
CA ILE A 72 -2.23 31.74 15.92
C ILE A 72 -2.10 32.90 14.94
N SER A 73 -2.26 34.12 15.45
CA SER A 73 -2.07 35.35 14.68
C SER A 73 -0.72 35.98 15.01
N ASN A 74 0.05 36.33 13.98
CA ASN A 74 1.26 37.12 14.12
C ASN A 74 0.95 38.59 13.81
N TYR A 75 0.94 39.43 14.85
CA TYR A 75 0.80 40.88 14.75
C TYR A 75 2.13 41.63 14.86
N ASN A 76 3.24 40.91 14.93
CA ASN A 76 4.57 41.49 14.96
C ASN A 76 5.06 41.77 13.53
N ASP A 77 6.10 42.60 13.42
CA ASP A 77 6.75 42.92 12.14
C ASP A 77 7.81 41.88 11.72
N GLU A 78 8.03 40.85 12.54
CA GLU A 78 8.98 39.75 12.29
C GLU A 78 8.28 38.38 12.26
N PRO A 79 8.83 37.37 11.53
CA PRO A 79 8.29 36.02 11.56
C PRO A 79 8.23 35.43 12.97
N LEU A 80 7.09 34.82 13.31
CA LEU A 80 6.87 34.20 14.62
C LEU A 80 7.05 32.67 14.52
N PRO A 81 8.11 32.08 15.09
CA PRO A 81 8.25 30.63 15.17
C PRO A 81 7.29 30.06 16.21
N VAL A 82 6.45 29.11 15.81
CA VAL A 82 5.45 28.48 16.68
C VAL A 82 5.62 26.97 16.74
N THR A 83 5.71 26.45 17.96
CA THR A 83 5.59 25.03 18.28
C THR A 83 4.34 24.82 19.13
N ARG A 84 3.62 23.72 18.89
CA ARG A 84 2.44 23.32 19.67
C ARG A 84 2.59 21.90 20.18
N SER A 85 2.02 21.64 21.36
CA SER A 85 2.02 20.32 21.97
C SER A 85 0.65 19.69 21.88
N ILE A 86 0.63 18.39 21.60
CA ILE A 86 -0.55 17.55 21.71
C ILE A 86 -0.97 17.48 23.17
N LYS A 87 -2.23 17.84 23.46
CA LYS A 87 -2.74 17.96 24.84
C LYS A 87 -3.16 16.64 25.46
N GLU A 88 -3.56 15.69 24.64
CA GLU A 88 -4.05 14.37 25.05
C GLU A 88 -3.56 13.36 24.02
N THR A 89 -3.21 12.15 24.45
CA THR A 89 -2.91 11.07 23.51
C THR A 89 -4.14 10.83 22.63
N LYS A 90 -3.94 10.88 21.31
CA LYS A 90 -4.98 10.60 20.32
C LYS A 90 -4.50 9.45 19.43
N THR A 91 -5.35 8.45 19.26
CA THR A 91 -5.06 7.27 18.44
C THR A 91 -6.09 7.15 17.34
N LYS A 92 -5.61 7.00 16.10
CA LYS A 92 -6.43 6.61 14.97
C LYS A 92 -6.23 5.13 14.75
N THR A 93 -7.29 4.37 14.99
CA THR A 93 -7.34 2.92 14.75
C THR A 93 -8.11 2.67 13.46
N TRP A 94 -7.72 1.64 12.72
CA TRP A 94 -8.47 1.17 11.57
C TRP A 94 -9.90 0.78 11.97
N ASN A 95 -10.82 0.92 11.02
CA ASN A 95 -12.21 0.50 11.19
C ASN A 95 -12.62 -0.35 10.00
N VAL A 96 -13.23 -1.52 10.23
CA VAL A 96 -13.64 -2.45 9.18
C VAL A 96 -15.10 -2.85 9.38
N SER A 97 -15.82 -3.11 8.29
CA SER A 97 -17.15 -3.72 8.37
C SER A 97 -17.08 -5.12 8.99
N ALA A 98 -18.10 -5.52 9.75
CA ALA A 98 -18.16 -6.87 10.34
C ALA A 98 -18.04 -7.95 9.25
N GLY A 99 -17.18 -8.95 9.47
CA GLY A 99 -16.92 -10.05 8.51
C GLY A 99 -15.63 -9.93 7.70
N VAL A 100 -14.79 -8.92 7.99
CA VAL A 100 -13.49 -8.72 7.33
C VAL A 100 -12.39 -9.60 7.96
N ASP A 101 -11.58 -10.22 7.11
CA ASP A 101 -10.40 -10.98 7.49
C ASP A 101 -9.23 -10.02 7.80
N PHE A 102 -8.44 -10.28 8.85
CA PHE A 102 -7.22 -9.53 9.18
C PHE A 102 -6.17 -9.55 8.06
N LYS A 103 -6.27 -10.52 7.15
CA LYS A 103 -5.52 -10.55 5.88
C LYS A 103 -5.77 -9.34 4.97
N LEU A 104 -6.81 -8.54 5.23
CA LEU A 104 -7.06 -7.31 4.50
C LEU A 104 -5.92 -6.29 4.65
N LEU A 105 -5.28 -6.19 5.82
CA LEU A 105 -4.16 -5.27 5.98
C LEU A 105 -2.97 -5.70 5.10
N ASP A 106 -2.68 -7.00 5.04
CA ASP A 106 -1.65 -7.55 4.16
C ASP A 106 -1.97 -7.30 2.69
N LEU A 107 -3.24 -7.48 2.30
CA LEU A 107 -3.72 -7.18 0.96
C LEU A 107 -3.51 -5.70 0.61
N ILE A 108 -3.88 -4.77 1.49
CA ILE A 108 -3.72 -3.32 1.29
C ILE A 108 -2.24 -2.95 1.21
N ASN A 109 -1.41 -3.53 2.08
CA ASN A 109 0.03 -3.30 2.07
C ASN A 109 0.69 -3.79 0.79
N PHE A 110 0.26 -4.95 0.29
CA PHE A 110 0.73 -5.50 -0.98
C PHE A 110 0.24 -4.68 -2.18
N THR A 111 -1.04 -4.28 -2.18
CA THR A 111 -1.69 -3.64 -3.34
C THR A 111 -1.32 -2.17 -3.47
N PHE A 112 -1.20 -1.44 -2.36
CA PHE A 112 -1.00 0.01 -2.38
C PHE A 112 0.31 0.44 -1.73
N SER A 113 0.50 0.15 -0.45
CA SER A 113 1.69 0.60 0.29
C SER A 113 1.73 0.02 1.69
N SER A 114 2.91 -0.40 2.15
CA SER A 114 3.16 -0.80 3.54
C SER A 114 3.06 0.34 4.57
N SER A 115 2.81 1.58 4.14
CA SER A 115 2.59 2.71 5.06
C SER A 115 1.23 2.63 5.77
N TYR A 116 0.26 1.88 5.25
CA TYR A 116 -1.01 1.70 5.94
C TYR A 116 -0.82 0.83 7.18
N THR A 117 -1.37 1.27 8.31
CA THR A 117 -1.27 0.55 9.58
C THR A 117 -2.64 0.36 10.21
N ASP A 118 -2.71 -0.58 11.15
CA ASP A 118 -3.90 -0.84 11.97
C ASP A 118 -4.13 0.26 13.01
N SER A 119 -3.07 0.95 13.45
CA SER A 119 -3.15 2.07 14.38
C SER A 119 -2.00 3.06 14.21
N GLN A 120 -2.25 4.33 14.53
CA GLN A 120 -1.24 5.38 14.68
C GLN A 120 -1.64 6.32 15.81
N SER A 121 -0.67 6.78 16.60
CA SER A 121 -0.92 7.64 17.76
C SER A 121 -0.07 8.91 17.73
N TYR A 122 -0.65 10.01 18.21
CA TYR A 122 0.07 11.15 18.75
C TYR A 122 0.10 11.02 20.26
N GLU A 123 1.27 11.18 20.87
CA GLU A 123 1.41 11.10 22.33
C GLU A 123 1.21 12.46 23.00
N VAL A 124 0.77 12.43 24.26
CA VAL A 124 0.71 13.64 25.07
C VAL A 124 2.09 14.30 25.19
N GLY A 125 2.13 15.62 25.01
CA GLY A 125 3.36 16.41 25.06
C GLY A 125 4.18 16.40 23.78
N GLU A 126 3.84 15.55 22.81
CA GLU A 126 4.50 15.53 21.50
C GLU A 126 4.39 16.89 20.80
N GLN A 127 5.50 17.35 20.23
CA GLN A 127 5.62 18.67 19.62
C GLN A 127 5.36 18.65 18.11
N VAL A 128 4.64 19.66 17.64
CA VAL A 128 4.31 19.92 16.24
C VAL A 128 4.88 21.30 15.87
N GLY A 129 5.81 21.33 14.92
CA GLY A 129 6.58 22.52 14.53
C GLY A 129 8.08 22.39 14.81
N PRO A 130 8.85 23.50 14.75
CA PRO A 130 8.38 24.88 14.62
C PRO A 130 7.90 25.25 13.21
N TYR A 131 6.87 26.10 13.12
CA TYR A 131 6.44 26.73 11.86
C TYR A 131 6.53 28.25 11.99
N ASN A 132 7.13 28.91 11.01
CA ASN A 132 7.25 30.36 10.97
C ASN A 132 5.98 30.98 10.37
N ILE A 133 5.28 31.79 11.18
CA ILE A 133 4.13 32.57 10.73
C ILE A 133 4.63 33.95 10.31
N ALA A 134 4.45 34.31 9.04
CA ALA A 134 4.88 35.61 8.53
C ALA A 134 4.15 36.78 9.26
N PRO A 135 4.76 37.97 9.31
CA PRO A 135 4.11 39.19 9.80
C PRO A 135 2.75 39.42 9.16
N GLY A 136 1.77 39.85 9.95
CA GLY A 136 0.42 40.17 9.47
C GLY A 136 -0.44 38.96 9.07
N LYS A 137 0.02 37.72 9.33
CA LYS A 137 -0.70 36.49 9.00
C LYS A 137 -1.25 35.78 10.23
N THR A 138 -2.40 35.14 10.06
CA THR A 138 -2.96 34.17 10.98
C THR A 138 -2.80 32.77 10.40
N ALA A 139 -2.15 31.88 11.14
CA ALA A 139 -2.02 30.47 10.80
C ALA A 139 -3.08 29.62 11.52
N VAL A 140 -3.68 28.68 10.79
CA VAL A 140 -4.46 27.57 11.35
C VAL A 140 -3.66 26.30 11.14
N MET A 141 -3.20 25.72 12.25
CA MET A 141 -2.44 24.48 12.30
C MET A 141 -3.36 23.36 12.76
N ARG A 142 -3.39 22.25 12.03
CA ARG A 142 -4.15 21.04 12.38
C ARG A 142 -3.23 19.83 12.33
N ALA A 143 -3.15 19.09 13.43
CA ALA A 143 -2.47 17.80 13.49
C ALA A 143 -3.50 16.68 13.34
N GLY A 144 -3.10 15.60 12.69
CA GLY A 144 -4.02 14.55 12.33
C GLY A 144 -3.37 13.41 11.56
N TRP A 145 -4.17 12.71 10.77
CA TRP A 145 -3.71 11.62 9.93
C TRP A 145 -4.19 11.79 8.51
N VAL A 146 -3.39 11.35 7.55
CA VAL A 146 -3.91 11.01 6.22
C VAL A 146 -4.56 9.64 6.35
N VAL A 147 -5.84 9.58 6.02
CA VAL A 147 -6.70 8.39 6.16
C VAL A 147 -7.25 8.04 4.78
N SER A 148 -7.32 6.75 4.47
CA SER A 148 -7.98 6.26 3.26
C SER A 148 -9.16 5.37 3.60
N ASP A 149 -10.25 5.56 2.87
CA ASP A 149 -11.38 4.64 2.85
C ASP A 149 -11.24 3.70 1.66
N PHE A 150 -11.49 2.42 1.93
CA PHE A 150 -11.36 1.31 1.01
C PHE A 150 -12.70 0.62 0.86
N GLU A 151 -12.98 0.17 -0.35
CA GLU A 151 -14.00 -0.85 -0.63
C GLU A 151 -13.32 -2.05 -1.25
N GLY A 152 -13.88 -3.23 -1.01
CA GLY A 152 -13.41 -4.42 -1.67
C GLY A 152 -14.45 -5.51 -1.74
N GLN A 153 -14.12 -6.53 -2.50
CA GLN A 153 -14.99 -7.67 -2.76
C GLN A 153 -14.15 -8.94 -2.82
N LYS A 154 -14.66 -10.02 -2.22
CA LYS A 154 -14.03 -11.33 -2.35
C LYS A 154 -14.30 -11.88 -3.76
N THR A 155 -13.33 -12.59 -4.29
CA THR A 155 -13.36 -13.16 -5.64
C THR A 155 -13.12 -14.66 -5.59
N ILE A 156 -13.61 -15.34 -6.62
CA ILE A 156 -13.37 -16.76 -6.86
C ILE A 156 -12.98 -16.95 -8.33
N CYS A 157 -12.03 -17.86 -8.57
CA CYS A 157 -11.67 -18.23 -9.93
C CYS A 157 -12.78 -19.10 -10.53
N GLY A 158 -13.43 -18.60 -11.57
CA GLY A 158 -14.51 -19.27 -12.29
C GLY A 158 -14.03 -20.48 -13.08
N SER A 159 -14.96 -21.30 -13.55
CA SER A 159 -14.67 -22.43 -14.45
C SER A 159 -14.15 -22.01 -15.81
N ASP A 160 -14.32 -20.74 -16.17
CA ASP A 160 -13.80 -20.10 -17.38
C ASP A 160 -12.36 -19.57 -17.20
N ASN A 161 -11.71 -19.86 -16.07
CA ASN A 161 -10.39 -19.36 -15.71
C ASN A 161 -10.32 -17.82 -15.64
N THR A 162 -11.41 -17.19 -15.19
CA THR A 162 -11.42 -15.76 -14.87
C THR A 162 -11.83 -15.48 -13.43
N TRP A 163 -11.28 -14.44 -12.82
CA TRP A 163 -11.69 -14.00 -11.50
C TRP A 163 -13.10 -13.40 -11.54
N GLN A 164 -14.00 -13.92 -10.72
CA GLN A 164 -15.39 -13.48 -10.63
C GLN A 164 -15.71 -13.00 -9.21
N ALA A 165 -16.60 -12.01 -9.11
CA ALA A 165 -17.15 -11.56 -7.85
C ALA A 165 -17.91 -12.68 -7.15
N ASN A 166 -17.67 -12.91 -5.86
CA ASN A 166 -18.40 -13.92 -5.08
C ASN A 166 -19.58 -13.35 -4.26
N GLY A 167 -19.81 -12.04 -4.34
CA GLY A 167 -20.91 -11.34 -3.66
C GLY A 167 -20.61 -10.78 -2.26
N GLU A 168 -19.51 -11.16 -1.63
CA GLU A 168 -19.12 -10.64 -0.30
C GLU A 168 -18.28 -9.37 -0.44
N THR A 169 -18.86 -8.21 -0.06
CA THR A 169 -18.18 -6.91 -0.06
C THR A 169 -17.77 -6.48 1.34
N PHE A 170 -16.75 -5.64 1.43
CA PHE A 170 -16.32 -5.01 2.67
C PHE A 170 -15.92 -3.56 2.48
N THR A 171 -15.93 -2.82 3.59
CA THR A 171 -15.37 -1.48 3.69
C THR A 171 -14.31 -1.43 4.78
N ALA A 172 -13.27 -0.66 4.58
CA ALA A 172 -12.26 -0.41 5.59
C ALA A 172 -11.80 1.05 5.58
N THR A 173 -11.41 1.56 6.73
CA THR A 173 -10.79 2.89 6.88
C THR A 173 -9.47 2.70 7.60
N LEU A 174 -8.35 3.06 6.98
CA LEU A 174 -7.00 2.89 7.55
C LEU A 174 -6.22 4.21 7.57
N PRO A 175 -5.49 4.51 8.66
CA PRO A 175 -4.49 5.56 8.67
C PRO A 175 -3.27 5.16 7.81
N LYS A 176 -2.80 6.10 7.00
CA LYS A 176 -1.57 5.96 6.20
C LYS A 176 -0.38 6.59 6.91
N GLU A 177 -0.55 7.82 7.40
CA GLU A 177 0.52 8.55 8.06
C GLU A 177 -0.04 9.58 9.01
N ARG A 178 0.78 9.93 10.00
CA ARG A 178 0.62 11.15 10.80
C ARG A 178 0.96 12.35 9.94
N HIS A 179 0.14 13.39 10.00
CA HIS A 179 0.26 14.55 9.13
C HIS A 179 -0.12 15.84 9.85
N VAL A 180 0.46 16.96 9.42
CA VAL A 180 0.17 18.29 9.96
C VAL A 180 -0.09 19.24 8.80
N GLU A 181 -1.29 19.79 8.76
CA GLU A 181 -1.66 20.84 7.82
C GLU A 181 -1.48 22.21 8.47
N VAL A 182 -0.84 23.13 7.74
CA VAL A 182 -0.72 24.53 8.13
C VAL A 182 -1.28 25.37 6.99
N SER A 183 -2.31 26.15 7.30
CA SER A 183 -2.88 27.14 6.37
C SER A 183 -2.69 28.54 6.97
N THR A 184 -2.56 29.55 6.12
CA THR A 184 -2.42 30.94 6.55
C THR A 184 -3.43 31.83 5.84
N ARG A 185 -3.87 32.88 6.53
CA ARG A 185 -4.70 33.97 6.00
C ARG A 185 -4.18 35.31 6.49
N ASP A 186 -4.56 36.39 5.82
CA ASP A 186 -4.29 37.74 6.33
C ASP A 186 -5.06 37.99 7.63
N ASN A 187 -4.46 38.71 8.58
CA ASN A 187 -5.13 39.05 9.84
C ASN A 187 -6.42 39.85 9.63
N ASN A 188 -6.52 40.54 8.49
CA ASN A 188 -7.67 41.37 8.14
C ASN A 188 -8.76 40.61 7.38
N ASP A 189 -8.53 39.34 7.03
CA ASP A 189 -9.56 38.46 6.45
C ASP A 189 -10.29 37.73 7.59
N TRP A 190 -11.45 38.26 7.97
CA TRP A 190 -12.18 37.82 9.15
C TRP A 190 -12.91 36.47 8.99
N GLY A 191 -13.11 35.99 7.76
CA GLY A 191 -13.85 34.73 7.50
C GLY A 191 -15.34 34.86 7.76
#